data_AF-A0AB40CQ81-F1
#
_entry.id   AF-A0AB40CQ81-F1
#
_cell.length_a   1.000
_cell.length_b   1.000
_cell.length_c   1.000
_cell.angle_alpha   90.00
_cell.angle_beta   90.00
_cell.angle_gamma   90.00
#
_symmetry.space_group_name_H-M   'P 1'
#
loop_
_entity.id
_entity.type
_entity.pdbx_description
1 polymer ?
#
loop_
_entity_poly.entity_id
_entity_poly.type
_entity_poly.pdbx_seq_one_letter_code
_entity_poly.pdbx_strand_id
1 'polypeptide(L)' 'MTTSRRLADRKVAKFQKNITKRGSVPETVVKKGNDYPVGPILIGFFIFVVIGSSLFQIIRTAMSGGMA' A
#
# COMPACT_ATOMS: atom_id res chain seq x y z
N MET A 1 -35.87 -18.02 -24.08
CA MET A 1 -34.59 -17.27 -24.15
C MET A 1 -33.81 -17.75 -25.38
N THR A 2 -33.88 -17.05 -26.51
CA THR A 2 -33.22 -17.47 -27.77
C THR A 2 -32.02 -16.57 -28.05
N THR A 3 -30.91 -16.80 -27.35
CA THR A 3 -29.65 -16.10 -27.64
C THR A 3 -29.02 -16.72 -28.88
N SER A 4 -28.52 -15.91 -29.81
CA SER A 4 -27.84 -16.39 -31.01
C SER A 4 -26.60 -17.22 -30.65
N ARG A 5 -26.35 -18.33 -31.37
CA ARG A 5 -25.22 -19.25 -31.14
C ARG A 5 -23.88 -18.51 -30.98
N ARG A 6 -23.63 -17.55 -31.88
CA ARG A 6 -22.41 -16.70 -31.87
C ARG A 6 -22.22 -15.89 -30.58
N LEU A 7 -23.31 -15.47 -29.94
CA LEU A 7 -23.25 -14.75 -28.65
C LEU A 7 -23.02 -15.71 -27.49
N ALA A 8 -23.63 -16.90 -27.54
CA ALA A 8 -23.37 -17.96 -26.57
C ALA A 8 -21.91 -18.41 -26.61
N ASP A 9 -21.34 -18.62 -27.80
CA ASP A 9 -19.95 -19.05 -27.98
C ASP A 9 -18.95 -18.00 -27.45
N ARG A 10 -19.19 -16.71 -27.73
CA ARG A 10 -18.38 -15.61 -27.16
C ARG A 10 -18.49 -15.53 -25.64
N LYS A 11 -19.68 -15.80 -25.08
CA LYS A 11 -19.90 -15.83 -23.64
C LYS A 11 -19.10 -16.97 -23.00
N VAL A 12 -19.21 -18.18 -23.56
CA VAL A 12 -18.47 -19.37 -23.09
C VAL A 12 -16.96 -19.15 -23.14
N ALA A 13 -16.42 -18.65 -24.26
CA ALA A 13 -14.98 -18.38 -24.41
C ALA A 13 -14.45 -17.37 -23.36
N LYS A 14 -15.26 -16.37 -22.98
CA LYS A 14 -14.89 -15.40 -21.94
C LYS A 14 -14.80 -16.02 -20.54
N PHE A 15 -15.57 -17.05 -20.25
CA PHE A 15 -15.58 -17.71 -18.93
C PHE A 15 -14.70 -18.96 -18.88
N GLN A 16 -14.39 -19.57 -20.03
CA GLN A 16 -13.50 -20.73 -20.15
C GLN A 16 -12.08 -20.42 -19.64
N LYS A 17 -11.58 -19.19 -19.88
CA LYS A 17 -10.28 -18.74 -19.34
C LYS A 17 -10.22 -18.62 -17.81
N ASN A 18 -11.36 -18.73 -17.12
CA ASN A 18 -11.42 -18.75 -15.66
C ASN A 18 -11.43 -20.17 -15.09
N ILE A 19 -11.56 -21.22 -15.93
CA ILE A 19 -11.56 -22.64 -15.50
C ILE A 19 -10.15 -23.08 -15.09
N THR A 20 -9.11 -22.73 -15.86
CA THR A 20 -7.70 -23.02 -15.50
C THR A 20 -7.15 -22.09 -14.41
N LYS A 21 -7.91 -21.02 -14.07
CA LYS A 21 -7.65 -20.14 -12.93
C LYS A 21 -8.49 -20.51 -11.70
N ARG A 22 -9.22 -21.62 -11.74
CA ARG A 22 -10.03 -22.12 -10.62
C ARG A 22 -9.07 -22.59 -9.52
N GLY A 23 -9.05 -21.86 -8.40
CA GLY A 23 -8.10 -22.07 -7.29
C GLY A 23 -6.83 -21.23 -7.37
N SER A 24 -6.57 -20.57 -8.50
CA SER A 24 -5.46 -19.62 -8.68
C SER A 24 -5.97 -18.24 -9.10
N VAL A 25 -7.13 -17.86 -8.59
CA VAL A 25 -7.43 -16.44 -8.44
C VAL A 25 -6.39 -15.96 -7.44
N PRO A 26 -5.47 -15.04 -7.80
CA PRO A 26 -4.63 -14.44 -6.79
C PRO A 26 -5.60 -13.87 -5.75
N GLU A 27 -5.60 -14.48 -4.56
CA GLU A 27 -6.35 -14.01 -3.41
C GLU A 27 -5.80 -12.63 -3.12
N THR A 28 -6.45 -11.67 -3.74
CA THR A 28 -6.21 -10.27 -3.60
C THR A 28 -4.81 -9.80 -4.01
N VAL A 29 -4.81 -8.76 -4.83
CA VAL A 29 -3.82 -7.69 -4.69
C VAL A 29 -4.11 -6.95 -3.36
N VAL A 30 -4.13 -7.67 -2.23
CA VAL A 30 -3.86 -7.12 -0.91
C VAL A 30 -2.40 -7.49 -0.71
N LYS A 31 -1.51 -6.82 -1.42
CA LYS A 31 -0.68 -5.81 -0.75
C LYS A 31 -0.39 -6.26 0.69
N LYS A 32 0.63 -7.10 0.85
CA LYS A 32 1.38 -7.22 2.10
C LYS A 32 1.72 -5.79 2.56
N GLY A 33 0.91 -5.18 3.41
CA GLY A 33 1.03 -3.74 3.61
C GLY A 33 -0.07 -3.06 4.41
N ASN A 34 -0.64 -3.69 5.43
CA ASN A 34 -1.60 -3.00 6.29
C ASN A 34 -1.55 -3.39 7.78
N ASP A 35 -0.36 -3.74 8.31
CA ASP A 35 -0.22 -4.03 9.75
C ASP A 35 0.04 -2.79 10.62
N TYR A 36 -0.10 -1.59 10.05
CA TYR A 36 -0.19 -0.37 10.84
C TYR A 36 -1.30 0.52 10.26
N PRO A 37 -2.19 1.09 11.10
CA PRO A 37 -3.21 2.05 10.66
C PRO A 37 -2.59 3.34 10.10
N VAL A 38 -1.28 3.48 10.21
CA VAL A 38 -0.45 4.56 9.68
C VAL A 38 0.47 4.01 8.59
N GLY A 39 0.49 4.67 7.43
CA GLY A 39 1.33 4.24 6.31
C GLY A 39 2.83 4.36 6.62
N PRO A 40 3.70 3.59 5.94
CA PRO A 40 5.15 3.64 6.14
C PRO A 40 5.75 5.05 6.03
N ILE A 41 5.17 5.89 5.18
CA ILE A 41 5.55 7.30 4.99
C ILE A 41 5.32 8.11 6.28
N LEU A 42 4.17 7.92 6.94
CA LEU A 42 3.82 8.62 8.19
C LEU A 42 4.70 8.15 9.36
N ILE A 43 5.02 6.85 9.42
CA ILE A 43 5.94 6.30 10.41
C ILE A 43 7.34 6.90 10.24
N GLY A 44 7.85 6.94 9.00
CA GLY A 44 9.14 7.57 8.70
C GLY A 44 9.17 9.06 9.04
N PHE A 45 8.09 9.79 8.72
CA PHE A 45 7.95 11.20 9.07
C PHE A 45 7.92 11.42 10.58
N PHE A 46 7.18 10.60 11.33
CA PHE A 46 7.10 10.70 12.79
C PHE A 46 8.47 10.54 13.44
N ILE A 47 9.22 9.51 13.06
CA ILE A 47 10.58 9.27 13.58
C ILE A 47 11.52 10.43 13.22
N PHE A 48 11.47 10.93 11.98
CA PHE A 48 12.30 12.05 11.53
C PHE A 48 12.03 13.33 12.33
N VAL A 49 10.75 13.68 12.55
CA VAL A 49 10.39 14.88 13.32
C VAL A 49 10.82 14.74 14.78
N VAL A 50 10.59 13.58 15.40
CA VAL A 50 10.98 13.35 16.81
C VAL A 50 12.49 13.48 16.98
N ILE A 51 13.28 12.67 16.25
CA ILE A 51 14.76 12.68 16.38
C ILE A 51 15.36 14.01 15.92
N GLY A 52 14.88 14.54 14.79
CA GLY A 52 15.35 15.80 14.22
C GLY A 52 15.08 16.99 15.15
N SER A 53 13.94 17.02 15.82
CA SER A 53 13.62 18.08 16.78
C SER A 53 14.53 18.03 18.02
N SER A 54 14.83 16.84 18.55
CA SER A 54 15.73 16.67 19.70
C SER A 54 17.16 17.08 19.37
N LEU A 55 17.69 16.67 18.20
CA LEU A 55 19.00 17.09 17.73
C LEU A 55 19.07 18.60 17.52
N PHE A 56 18.05 19.19 16.91
CA PHE A 56 18.01 20.62 16.65
C PHE A 56 17.84 21.44 17.94
N GLN A 57 17.20 20.89 18.97
CA GLN A 57 17.21 21.49 20.31
C GLN A 57 18.61 21.46 20.93
N ILE A 58 19.31 20.32 20.91
CA ILE A 58 20.67 20.20 21.46
C ILE A 58 21.64 21.16 20.77
N ILE A 59 21.62 21.21 19.43
CA ILE A 59 22.48 22.11 18.65
C ILE A 59 22.15 23.57 18.97
N ARG A 60 20.87 23.94 19.04
CA ARG A 60 20.47 25.30 19.41
C ARG A 60 20.87 25.64 20.83
N THR A 61 20.69 24.74 21.79
CA THR A 61 21.10 24.94 23.19
C THR A 61 22.61 25.03 23.33
N ALA A 62 23.39 24.25 22.58
CA ALA A 62 24.85 24.34 22.58
C ALA A 62 25.35 25.63 21.91
N MET A 63 24.70 26.07 20.84
CA MET A 63 25.00 27.34 20.17
C MET A 63 24.50 28.56 20.94
N SER A 64 23.39 28.45 21.66
CA SER A 64 22.81 29.54 22.48
C SER A 64 23.36 29.58 23.90
N GLY A 65 24.00 28.48 24.36
CA GLY A 65 24.66 28.38 25.66
C GLY A 65 25.97 29.15 25.79
N GLY A 66 26.36 29.89 24.74
CA GLY A 66 27.44 30.89 24.78
C GLY A 66 26.96 32.33 25.00
N MET A 67 25.70 32.53 25.40
CA MET A 67 25.13 33.84 25.74
C MET A 67 24.50 33.79 27.14
N ALA A 68 25.36 33.70 28.14
CA ALA A 68 25.13 34.14 29.52
C ALA A 68 26.47 34.56 30.10
#